data_AF-A0A3C1ZCN5-F1
#
_entry.id   AF-A0A3C1ZCN5-F1
#
_cell.length_a   1.000
_cell.length_b   1.000
_cell.length_c   1.000
_cell.angle_alpha   90.00
_cell.angle_beta   90.00
_cell.angle_gamma   90.00
#
_symmetry.space_group_name_H-M   'P 1'
#
loop_
_entity.id
_entity.type
_entity.pdbx_description
1 polymer ?
#
loop_
_entity_poly.entity_id
_entity_poly.type
_entity_poly.pdbx_seq_one_letter_code
_entity_poly.pdbx_strand_id
1 'polypeptide(L)'
;ATTNIAAPMVMRAPAYSPFTPVDHHQFSDNMNIVAQVMVDDIRVDTLTVGAFIEGECRGVATATDDGYYMFTIAGNADDTGKAVTFATVFDHETHAINEHLLWGSDVIYGDLDEPVILTVSITGVDDLRAAANGILITPTIVLDNIKVQAGSELKAVRVFAPNGSLVHEVKNMGDNVATLSLSHLPTGVYLVEAATVNGYRVTKRIIKQ
;
A
#
# COMPACT_ATOMS: atom_id res chain seq x y z
N ALA A 1 -8.03 -21.60 41.84
CA ALA A 1 -7.67 -21.50 40.41
C ALA A 1 -8.11 -20.13 39.94
N THR A 2 -7.16 -19.21 39.77
CA THR A 2 -7.40 -17.83 39.33
C THR A 2 -7.05 -17.73 37.85
N THR A 3 -8.05 -17.48 37.02
CA THR A 3 -7.93 -17.32 35.58
C THR A 3 -7.38 -15.93 35.27
N ASN A 4 -6.16 -15.85 34.75
CA ASN A 4 -5.61 -14.61 34.18
C ASN A 4 -6.30 -14.33 32.85
N ILE A 5 -7.00 -13.20 32.76
CA ILE A 5 -7.61 -12.70 31.53
C ILE A 5 -6.58 -11.75 30.91
N ALA A 6 -6.02 -12.11 29.76
CA ALA A 6 -5.08 -11.28 29.03
C ALA A 6 -5.76 -9.99 28.54
N ALA A 7 -5.14 -8.85 28.79
CA ALA A 7 -5.56 -7.56 28.26
C ALA A 7 -5.44 -7.53 26.72
N PRO A 8 -6.27 -6.73 26.02
CA PRO A 8 -6.20 -6.63 24.56
C PRO A 8 -4.82 -6.08 24.15
N MET A 9 -4.14 -6.79 23.26
CA MET A 9 -2.88 -6.36 22.67
C MET A 9 -3.15 -5.15 21.77
N VAL A 10 -2.83 -3.95 22.26
CA VAL A 10 -2.56 -2.80 21.39
C VAL A 10 -1.23 -3.12 20.71
N MET A 11 -1.23 -3.35 19.39
CA MET A 11 0.01 -3.40 18.61
C MET A 11 0.68 -2.03 18.71
N ARG A 12 1.60 -1.88 19.65
CA ARG A 12 2.61 -0.82 19.61
C ARG A 12 3.73 -1.31 18.71
N ALA A 13 4.12 -0.48 17.74
CA ALA A 13 5.34 -0.71 16.97
C ALA A 13 6.52 -0.96 17.94
N PRO A 14 7.43 -1.91 17.65
CA PRO A 14 8.58 -2.15 18.49
C PRO A 14 9.43 -0.87 18.60
N ALA A 15 10.04 -0.64 19.77
CA ALA A 15 10.90 0.52 20.06
C ALA A 15 12.24 0.53 19.28
N TYR A 16 12.37 -0.31 18.25
CA TYR A 16 13.55 -0.42 17.40
C TYR A 16 13.17 0.03 16.00
N SER A 17 13.78 1.15 15.55
CA SER A 17 13.67 1.53 14.15
C SER A 17 14.28 0.41 13.30
N PRO A 18 13.57 -0.11 12.29
CA PRO A 18 14.11 -1.11 11.38
C PRO A 18 15.26 -0.55 10.52
N PHE A 19 15.43 0.77 10.52
CA PHE A 19 16.46 1.48 9.78
C PHE A 19 17.42 2.16 10.74
N THR A 20 18.71 2.10 10.43
CA THR A 20 19.77 2.82 11.15
C THR A 20 20.24 3.98 10.27
N PRO A 21 19.87 5.24 10.56
CA PRO A 21 20.37 6.38 9.81
C PRO A 21 21.86 6.58 10.11
N VAL A 22 22.57 7.20 9.16
CA VAL A 22 23.94 7.66 9.37
C VAL A 22 24.05 8.67 10.51
N ASP A 23 25.27 8.88 10.99
CA ASP A 23 25.55 10.00 11.89
C ASP A 23 25.47 11.32 11.10
N HIS A 24 24.48 12.15 11.44
CA HIS A 24 24.23 13.43 10.76
C HIS A 24 25.42 14.39 10.87
N HIS A 25 26.30 14.25 11.87
CA HIS A 25 27.48 15.10 12.01
C HIS A 25 28.54 14.88 10.91
N GLN A 26 28.40 13.83 10.11
CA GLN A 26 29.26 13.56 8.95
C GLN A 26 28.84 14.35 7.70
N PHE A 27 27.72 15.07 7.77
CA PHE A 27 27.12 15.79 6.66
C PHE A 27 27.07 17.29 6.95
N SER A 28 27.33 18.09 5.93
CA SER A 28 27.31 19.56 6.05
C SER A 28 25.93 20.16 5.92
N ASP A 29 25.01 19.44 5.26
CA ASP A 29 23.70 19.95 4.85
C ASP A 29 22.58 18.95 5.19
N ASN A 30 21.35 19.43 5.10
CA ASN A 30 20.16 18.57 5.17
C ASN A 30 19.03 19.12 4.31
N MET A 31 18.04 18.26 4.06
CA MET A 31 16.73 18.66 3.55
C MET A 31 15.64 18.17 4.51
N ASN A 32 14.47 18.80 4.45
CA ASN A 32 13.33 18.42 5.29
C ASN A 32 12.11 18.06 4.45
N ILE A 33 11.27 17.17 4.99
CA ILE A 33 10.04 16.75 4.33
C ILE A 33 8.93 16.69 5.37
N VAL A 34 7.77 17.26 5.05
CA VAL A 34 6.51 17.02 5.75
C VAL A 34 5.64 16.12 4.88
N ALA A 35 5.34 14.93 5.37
CA ALA A 35 4.65 13.90 4.60
C ALA A 35 3.51 13.24 5.37
N GLN A 36 2.65 12.55 4.62
CA GLN A 36 1.70 11.56 5.13
C GLN A 36 1.93 10.24 4.39
N VAL A 37 1.78 9.13 5.10
CA VAL A 37 1.95 7.79 4.53
C VAL A 37 0.59 7.20 4.21
N MET A 38 0.46 6.69 2.99
CA MET A 38 -0.73 6.01 2.49
C MET A 38 -0.37 4.56 2.15
N VAL A 39 -1.16 3.62 2.63
CA VAL A 39 -1.13 2.21 2.23
C VAL A 39 -2.47 1.93 1.56
N ASP A 40 -2.47 1.63 0.26
CA ASP A 40 -3.69 1.41 -0.53
C ASP A 40 -4.76 2.50 -0.32
N ASP A 41 -4.38 3.77 -0.48
CA ASP A 41 -5.24 4.95 -0.27
C ASP A 41 -5.77 5.15 1.17
N ILE A 42 -5.28 4.39 2.14
CA ILE A 42 -5.59 4.58 3.57
C ILE A 42 -4.40 5.24 4.25
N ARG A 43 -4.66 6.33 4.98
CA ARG A 43 -3.64 6.99 5.80
C ARG A 43 -3.21 6.08 6.96
N VAL A 44 -1.91 5.91 7.11
CA VAL A 44 -1.29 5.12 8.19
C VAL A 44 -0.25 5.97 8.92
N ASP A 45 -0.24 5.89 10.24
CA ASP A 45 0.62 6.67 11.15
C ASP A 45 1.43 5.77 12.12
N THR A 46 1.36 4.46 11.95
CA THR A 46 2.02 3.49 12.84
C THR A 46 3.36 2.97 12.31
N LEU A 47 3.73 3.38 11.10
CA LEU A 47 4.92 2.89 10.42
C LEU A 47 6.15 3.73 10.75
N THR A 48 7.33 3.10 10.69
CA THR A 48 8.61 3.82 10.61
C THR A 48 9.04 3.85 9.15
N VAL A 49 9.46 5.02 8.68
CA VAL A 49 9.90 5.21 7.29
C VAL A 49 11.36 5.67 7.28
N GLY A 50 12.18 4.99 6.50
CA GLY A 50 13.55 5.39 6.21
C GLY A 50 13.63 6.13 4.87
N ALA A 51 14.50 7.12 4.79
CA ALA A 51 14.84 7.85 3.58
C ALA A 51 16.29 7.53 3.18
N PHE A 52 16.51 7.27 1.89
CA PHE A 52 17.78 6.72 1.40
C PHE A 52 18.27 7.48 0.17
N ILE A 53 19.57 7.74 0.13
CA ILE A 53 20.29 8.24 -1.05
C ILE A 53 21.30 7.17 -1.44
N GLU A 54 21.22 6.67 -2.67
CA GLU A 54 22.10 5.59 -3.18
C GLU A 54 22.14 4.33 -2.28
N GLY A 55 21.03 4.05 -1.58
CA GLY A 55 20.88 2.91 -0.67
C GLY A 55 21.36 3.13 0.76
N GLU A 56 21.95 4.29 1.09
CA GLU A 56 22.37 4.64 2.44
C GLU A 56 21.26 5.39 3.18
N CYS A 57 20.91 4.95 4.39
CA CYS A 57 19.85 5.56 5.19
C CYS A 57 20.29 6.94 5.71
N ARG A 58 19.67 7.99 5.20
CA ARG A 58 20.02 9.40 5.48
C ARG A 58 19.05 10.10 6.44
N GLY A 59 17.93 9.45 6.75
CA GLY A 59 16.94 9.97 7.68
C GLY A 59 15.89 8.92 8.00
N VAL A 60 15.27 9.03 9.17
CA VAL A 60 14.17 8.16 9.60
C VAL A 60 13.10 9.03 10.26
N ALA A 61 11.84 8.73 9.97
CA ALA A 61 10.71 9.38 10.62
C ALA A 61 9.66 8.35 11.09
N THR A 62 9.00 8.70 12.19
CA THR A 62 7.74 8.11 12.65
C THR A 62 6.66 9.18 12.61
N ALA A 63 5.39 8.80 12.63
CA ALA A 63 4.33 9.79 12.63
C ALA A 63 4.31 10.61 13.94
N THR A 64 3.91 11.87 13.83
CA THR A 64 3.46 12.71 14.96
C THR A 64 2.06 12.28 15.41
N ASP A 65 1.59 12.83 16.54
CA ASP A 65 0.23 12.60 17.03
C ASP A 65 -0.86 13.04 16.02
N ASP A 66 -0.54 13.98 15.13
CA ASP A 66 -1.42 14.44 14.05
C ASP A 66 -1.23 13.64 12.75
N GLY A 67 -0.43 12.57 12.78
CA GLY A 67 -0.21 11.62 11.70
C GLY A 67 0.74 12.09 10.59
N TYR A 68 1.59 13.09 10.86
CA TYR A 68 2.56 13.60 9.89
C TYR A 68 3.94 12.98 10.11
N TYR A 69 4.66 12.76 9.02
CA TYR A 69 6.04 12.30 9.02
C TYR A 69 6.95 13.47 8.71
N MET A 70 7.77 13.87 9.69
CA MET A 70 8.75 14.93 9.55
C MET A 70 10.13 14.33 9.40
N PHE A 71 10.70 14.40 8.20
CA PHE A 71 12.06 13.93 7.93
C PHE A 71 13.05 15.07 8.03
N THR A 72 14.21 14.79 8.60
CA THR A 72 15.45 15.51 8.33
C THR A 72 16.42 14.54 7.69
N ILE A 73 16.82 14.82 6.45
CA ILE A 73 17.62 13.94 5.61
C ILE A 73 19.00 14.57 5.42
N ALA A 74 20.01 13.96 6.03
CA ALA A 74 21.39 14.41 5.93
C ALA A 74 21.95 14.22 4.51
N GLY A 75 22.79 15.15 4.06
CA GLY A 75 23.46 15.06 2.76
C GLY A 75 24.51 16.16 2.60
N ASN A 76 25.18 16.17 1.45
CA ASN A 76 26.19 17.18 1.11
C ASN A 76 25.85 17.82 -0.25
N ALA A 77 26.54 18.91 -0.61
CA ALA A 77 26.41 19.53 -1.92
C ALA A 77 26.50 18.54 -3.10
N ASP A 78 27.32 17.48 -2.99
CA ASP A 78 27.48 16.42 -4.00
C ASP A 78 26.25 15.51 -4.16
N ASP A 79 25.31 15.53 -3.20
CA ASP A 79 24.04 14.80 -3.28
C ASP A 79 22.96 15.59 -4.04
N THR A 80 23.22 16.84 -4.41
CA THR A 80 22.27 17.70 -5.13
C THR A 80 21.77 17.02 -6.41
N GLY A 81 20.44 16.88 -6.50
CA GLY A 81 19.77 16.24 -7.63
C GLY A 81 19.76 14.71 -7.61
N LYS A 82 20.36 14.06 -6.61
CA LYS A 82 20.20 12.61 -6.42
C LYS A 82 18.80 12.28 -5.91
N ALA A 83 18.32 11.09 -6.26
CA ALA A 83 17.03 10.61 -5.80
C ALA A 83 17.09 10.21 -4.32
N VAL A 84 16.18 10.79 -3.54
CA VAL A 84 15.78 10.31 -2.22
C VAL A 84 14.68 9.29 -2.44
N THR A 85 14.96 8.06 -2.04
CA THR A 85 14.01 6.93 -2.05
C THR A 85 13.54 6.63 -0.63
N PHE A 86 12.38 6.02 -0.47
CA PHE A 86 11.83 5.74 0.85
C PHE A 86 11.44 4.27 0.98
N ALA A 87 11.53 3.75 2.20
CA ALA A 87 11.09 2.40 2.51
C ALA A 87 10.53 2.32 3.93
N THR A 88 9.63 1.37 4.15
CA THR A 88 9.11 1.02 5.48
C THR A 88 9.29 -0.47 5.73
N VAL A 89 9.31 -0.88 7.00
CA VAL A 89 9.22 -2.29 7.36
C VAL A 89 7.88 -2.52 8.02
N PHE A 90 7.12 -3.44 7.44
CA PHE A 90 5.83 -3.88 7.95
C PHE A 90 5.74 -5.39 7.76
N ASP A 91 5.13 -6.09 8.71
CA ASP A 91 5.04 -7.56 8.70
C ASP A 91 6.39 -8.29 8.51
N HIS A 92 7.46 -7.72 9.08
CA HIS A 92 8.84 -8.20 8.95
C HIS A 92 9.43 -8.15 7.52
N GLU A 93 8.75 -7.53 6.56
CA GLU A 93 9.24 -7.31 5.20
C GLU A 93 9.51 -5.83 4.93
N THR A 94 10.48 -5.56 4.06
CA THR A 94 10.77 -4.21 3.60
C THR A 94 9.93 -3.89 2.37
N HIS A 95 9.16 -2.82 2.45
CA HIS A 95 8.35 -2.30 1.35
C HIS A 95 8.93 -0.97 0.86
N ALA A 96 9.13 -0.88 -0.44
CA ALA A 96 9.45 0.38 -1.09
C ALA A 96 8.23 1.31 -1.07
N ILE A 97 8.49 2.60 -0.95
CA ILE A 97 7.53 3.67 -1.16
C ILE A 97 7.73 4.21 -2.58
N ASN A 98 6.62 4.50 -3.25
CA ASN A 98 6.58 4.75 -4.68
C ASN A 98 7.18 6.10 -5.08
N GLU A 99 7.13 7.10 -4.20
CA GLU A 99 7.58 8.44 -4.47
C GLU A 99 9.09 8.58 -4.31
N HIS A 100 9.65 9.43 -5.17
CA HIS A 100 11.05 9.83 -5.14
C HIS A 100 11.12 11.35 -5.21
N LEU A 101 11.96 11.93 -4.37
CA LEU A 101 12.23 13.38 -4.38
C LEU A 101 13.69 13.61 -4.75
N LEU A 102 13.99 14.80 -5.26
CA LEU A 102 15.38 15.18 -5.53
C LEU A 102 15.96 15.85 -4.29
N TRP A 103 17.13 15.40 -3.86
CA TRP A 103 17.83 16.01 -2.74
C TRP A 103 18.34 17.41 -3.12
N GLY A 104 18.23 18.34 -2.19
CA GLY A 104 18.81 19.68 -2.30
C GLY A 104 19.07 20.28 -0.92
N SER A 105 20.19 20.96 -0.77
CA SER A 105 20.56 21.62 0.49
C SER A 105 19.51 22.66 0.89
N ASP A 106 19.10 22.61 2.16
CA ASP A 106 18.11 23.49 2.80
C ASP A 106 16.73 23.52 2.12
N VAL A 107 16.41 22.52 1.30
CA VAL A 107 15.10 22.36 0.67
C VAL A 107 14.10 21.76 1.65
N ILE A 108 12.86 22.25 1.59
CA ILE A 108 11.71 21.69 2.30
C ILE A 108 10.67 21.23 1.28
N TYR A 109 10.23 19.97 1.38
CA TYR A 109 9.11 19.44 0.60
C TYR A 109 7.87 19.27 1.47
N GLY A 110 6.73 19.76 0.96
CA GLY A 110 5.44 19.71 1.64
C GLY A 110 5.37 20.62 2.86
N ASP A 111 4.15 20.82 3.33
CA ASP A 111 3.84 21.47 4.60
C ASP A 111 2.63 20.79 5.27
N LEU A 112 2.07 21.42 6.31
CA LEU A 112 0.94 20.85 7.04
C LEU A 112 -0.40 20.97 6.30
N ASP A 113 -0.51 21.89 5.33
CA ASP A 113 -1.71 22.08 4.51
C ASP A 113 -1.63 21.22 3.23
N GLU A 114 -0.44 21.13 2.63
CA GLU A 114 -0.14 20.33 1.43
C GLU A 114 1.05 19.38 1.68
N PRO A 115 0.85 18.29 2.43
CA PRO A 115 1.92 17.32 2.71
C PRO A 115 2.28 16.49 1.47
N VAL A 116 3.52 16.01 1.42
CA VAL A 116 3.91 14.98 0.45
C VAL A 116 3.20 13.68 0.77
N ILE A 117 2.56 13.07 -0.21
CA ILE A 117 1.91 11.76 -0.05
C ILE A 117 2.91 10.66 -0.41
N LEU A 118 3.25 9.82 0.58
CA LEU A 118 4.13 8.67 0.44
C LEU A 118 3.30 7.39 0.39
N THR A 119 3.26 6.74 -0.76
CA THR A 119 2.43 5.58 -1.04
C THR A 119 3.25 4.30 -0.92
N VAL A 120 2.81 3.39 -0.05
CA VAL A 120 3.36 2.04 0.07
C VAL A 120 2.45 1.09 -0.71
N SER A 121 3.04 0.25 -1.57
CA SER A 121 2.34 -0.86 -2.23
C SER A 121 2.87 -2.19 -1.69
N ILE A 122 2.01 -3.00 -1.09
CA ILE A 122 2.44 -4.25 -0.43
C ILE A 122 2.32 -5.40 -1.43
N THR A 123 3.40 -5.66 -2.16
CA THR A 123 3.44 -6.75 -3.12
C THR A 123 3.44 -8.11 -2.40
N GLY A 124 2.27 -8.75 -2.30
CA GLY A 124 2.12 -10.14 -1.83
C GLY A 124 0.99 -10.40 -0.84
N VAL A 125 0.52 -9.35 -0.13
CA VAL A 125 -0.49 -9.45 0.95
C VAL A 125 -1.72 -8.56 0.71
N ASP A 126 -1.68 -7.66 -0.28
CA ASP A 126 -2.83 -6.86 -0.74
C ASP A 126 -4.05 -7.71 -1.14
N ASP A 127 -3.82 -8.99 -1.50
CA ASP A 127 -4.86 -9.99 -1.76
C ASP A 127 -5.74 -10.36 -0.55
N LEU A 128 -5.26 -10.16 0.68
CA LEU A 128 -5.93 -10.61 1.91
C LEU A 128 -6.33 -9.46 2.85
N ARG A 129 -5.66 -8.29 2.81
CA ARG A 129 -6.03 -7.11 3.62
C ARG A 129 -6.99 -6.16 2.91
N ALA A 130 -6.92 -6.02 1.58
CA ALA A 130 -7.99 -5.37 0.81
C ALA A 130 -9.29 -6.15 0.93
N ALA A 131 -9.23 -7.46 1.18
CA ALA A 131 -10.38 -8.26 1.55
C ALA A 131 -10.98 -7.78 2.90
N ALA A 132 -10.20 -7.52 3.95
CA ALA A 132 -10.71 -7.25 5.30
C ALA A 132 -11.82 -6.17 5.40
N ASN A 133 -11.88 -5.19 4.48
CA ASN A 133 -13.03 -4.27 4.31
C ASN A 133 -13.48 -4.04 2.84
N GLY A 134 -12.89 -4.72 1.86
CA GLY A 134 -13.10 -4.47 0.43
C GLY A 134 -13.09 -5.76 -0.40
N ILE A 135 -13.09 -5.61 -1.73
CA ILE A 135 -13.05 -6.74 -2.67
C ILE A 135 -11.90 -6.53 -3.64
N LEU A 136 -11.03 -7.52 -3.75
CA LEU A 136 -9.93 -7.53 -4.71
C LEU A 136 -10.22 -8.48 -5.87
N ILE A 137 -9.84 -8.04 -7.07
CA ILE A 137 -9.92 -8.81 -8.32
C ILE A 137 -8.53 -8.80 -8.98
N THR A 138 -7.91 -9.97 -9.14
CA THR A 138 -6.56 -10.14 -9.72
C THR A 138 -6.49 -11.36 -10.64
N PRO A 139 -5.61 -11.39 -11.65
CA PRO A 139 -4.88 -10.26 -12.22
C PRO A 139 -5.78 -9.37 -13.11
N THR A 140 -5.31 -8.17 -13.47
CA THR A 140 -6.02 -7.27 -14.42
C THR A 140 -5.67 -7.55 -15.88
N ILE A 141 -4.54 -8.17 -16.15
CA ILE A 141 -4.21 -8.76 -17.45
C ILE A 141 -4.25 -10.27 -17.23
N VAL A 142 -5.18 -10.94 -17.89
CA VAL A 142 -5.53 -12.33 -17.59
C VAL A 142 -5.47 -13.18 -18.84
N LEU A 143 -4.94 -14.39 -18.71
CA LEU A 143 -5.16 -15.45 -19.69
C LEU A 143 -6.57 -16.00 -19.46
N ASP A 144 -6.73 -16.98 -18.57
CA ASP A 144 -8.02 -17.67 -18.44
C ASP A 144 -8.68 -17.56 -17.08
N ASN A 145 -8.00 -17.12 -16.02
CA ASN A 145 -8.57 -17.15 -14.68
C ASN A 145 -8.30 -15.87 -13.91
N ILE A 146 -9.36 -15.35 -13.28
CA ILE A 146 -9.25 -14.31 -12.26
C ILE A 146 -9.54 -14.92 -10.89
N LYS A 147 -8.95 -14.34 -9.86
CA LYS A 147 -9.22 -14.57 -8.46
C LYS A 147 -9.92 -13.35 -7.89
N VAL A 148 -10.95 -13.60 -7.10
CA VAL A 148 -11.69 -12.59 -6.35
C VAL A 148 -11.57 -12.94 -4.88
N GLN A 149 -11.18 -11.97 -4.05
CA GLN A 149 -11.05 -12.13 -2.61
C GLN A 149 -11.73 -10.98 -1.89
N ALA A 150 -12.48 -11.29 -0.84
CA ALA A 150 -13.18 -10.33 -0.01
C ALA A 150 -13.06 -10.71 1.46
N GLY A 151 -13.39 -9.82 2.38
CA GLY A 151 -13.34 -10.04 3.83
C GLY A 151 -14.67 -10.52 4.40
N SER A 152 -15.67 -10.61 3.53
CA SER A 152 -16.96 -11.24 3.80
C SER A 152 -17.34 -12.10 2.60
N GLU A 153 -18.30 -12.98 2.81
CA GLU A 153 -18.78 -13.90 1.77
C GLU A 153 -19.15 -13.16 0.48
N LEU A 154 -18.69 -13.71 -0.65
CA LEU A 154 -19.03 -13.21 -1.97
C LEU A 154 -20.46 -13.60 -2.34
N LYS A 155 -21.28 -12.57 -2.58
CA LYS A 155 -22.65 -12.72 -3.07
C LYS A 155 -22.67 -13.01 -4.57
N ALA A 156 -21.87 -12.30 -5.34
CA ALA A 156 -21.78 -12.48 -6.79
C ALA A 156 -20.48 -11.94 -7.38
N VAL A 157 -20.01 -12.57 -8.47
CA VAL A 157 -19.02 -12.03 -9.40
C VAL A 157 -19.61 -12.03 -10.80
N ARG A 158 -19.58 -10.89 -11.48
CA ARG A 158 -20.16 -10.65 -12.80
C ARG A 158 -19.10 -10.13 -13.76
N VAL A 159 -19.15 -10.59 -14.99
CA VAL A 159 -18.27 -10.13 -16.06
C VAL A 159 -19.14 -9.52 -17.16
N PHE A 160 -18.81 -8.29 -17.55
CA PHE A 160 -19.49 -7.54 -18.58
C PHE A 160 -18.55 -7.29 -19.76
N ALA A 161 -19.09 -7.43 -20.98
CA ALA A 161 -18.42 -7.03 -22.20
C ALA A 161 -18.34 -5.49 -22.33
N PRO A 162 -17.52 -4.93 -23.24
CA PRO A 162 -17.35 -3.48 -23.40
C PRO A 162 -18.64 -2.71 -23.72
N ASN A 163 -19.61 -3.38 -24.34
CA ASN A 163 -20.94 -2.83 -24.64
C ASN A 163 -21.89 -2.84 -23.42
N GLY A 164 -21.43 -3.29 -22.25
CA GLY A 164 -22.19 -3.38 -21.02
C GLY A 164 -23.03 -4.66 -20.87
N SER A 165 -23.01 -5.59 -21.83
CA SER A 165 -23.76 -6.85 -21.69
C SER A 165 -23.11 -7.78 -20.67
N LEU A 166 -23.91 -8.37 -19.77
CA LEU A 166 -23.46 -9.42 -18.86
C LEU A 166 -23.11 -10.68 -19.67
N VAL A 167 -21.85 -11.13 -19.60
CA VAL A 167 -21.35 -12.31 -20.34
C VAL A 167 -21.00 -13.49 -19.43
N HIS A 168 -20.79 -13.26 -18.14
CA HIS A 168 -20.57 -14.32 -17.17
C HIS A 168 -21.04 -13.90 -15.77
N GLU A 169 -21.56 -14.83 -14.98
CA GLU A 169 -21.97 -14.57 -13.60
C GLU A 169 -21.84 -15.84 -12.75
N VAL A 170 -21.31 -15.69 -11.54
CA VAL A 170 -21.35 -16.71 -10.49
C VAL A 170 -21.94 -16.08 -9.23
N LYS A 171 -22.81 -16.82 -8.53
CA LYS A 171 -23.55 -16.38 -7.33
C LYS A 171 -23.37 -17.36 -6.18
N ASN A 172 -23.66 -16.88 -4.96
CA ASN A 172 -23.83 -17.71 -3.76
C ASN A 172 -22.64 -18.65 -3.55
N MET A 173 -21.43 -18.08 -3.57
CA MET A 173 -20.21 -18.86 -3.51
C MET A 173 -20.00 -19.53 -2.14
N GLY A 174 -20.68 -19.07 -1.09
CA GLY A 174 -20.55 -19.63 0.27
C GLY A 174 -19.19 -19.34 0.91
N ASP A 175 -18.34 -18.57 0.22
CA ASP A 175 -16.95 -18.33 0.56
C ASP A 175 -16.60 -16.86 0.25
N ASN A 176 -15.55 -16.35 0.89
CA ASN A 176 -15.00 -15.03 0.66
C ASN A 176 -13.89 -15.02 -0.40
N VAL A 177 -13.57 -16.18 -0.98
CA VAL A 177 -12.63 -16.33 -2.10
C VAL A 177 -13.28 -17.08 -3.26
N ALA A 178 -13.02 -16.63 -4.48
CA ALA A 178 -13.46 -17.30 -5.69
C ALA A 178 -12.43 -17.24 -6.82
N THR A 179 -12.34 -18.32 -7.59
CA THR A 179 -11.58 -18.36 -8.84
C THR A 179 -12.57 -18.51 -9.99
N LEU A 180 -12.50 -17.62 -10.98
CA LEU A 180 -13.43 -17.56 -12.10
C LEU A 180 -12.70 -17.82 -13.41
N SER A 181 -13.18 -18.80 -14.19
CA SER A 181 -12.63 -19.08 -15.51
C SER A 181 -13.31 -18.26 -16.60
N LEU A 182 -12.48 -17.57 -17.38
CA LEU A 182 -12.81 -16.75 -18.54
C LEU A 182 -12.36 -17.39 -19.85
N SER A 183 -11.94 -18.66 -19.83
CA SER A 183 -11.46 -19.42 -21.01
C SER A 183 -12.46 -19.46 -22.18
N HIS A 184 -13.76 -19.34 -21.89
CA HIS A 184 -14.84 -19.32 -22.88
C HIS A 184 -15.04 -17.94 -23.54
N LEU A 185 -14.40 -16.89 -23.02
CA LEU A 185 -14.50 -15.54 -23.55
C LEU A 185 -13.38 -15.26 -24.57
N PRO A 186 -13.62 -14.50 -25.64
CA PRO A 186 -12.57 -14.03 -26.52
C PRO A 186 -11.58 -13.06 -25.83
N THR A 187 -10.38 -12.94 -26.38
CA THR A 187 -9.42 -11.87 -26.11
C THR A 187 -10.10 -10.50 -26.23
N GLY A 188 -9.92 -9.62 -25.24
CA GLY A 188 -10.60 -8.32 -25.21
C GLY A 188 -10.66 -7.68 -23.83
N VAL A 189 -11.29 -6.51 -23.75
CA VAL A 189 -11.50 -5.76 -22.50
C VAL A 189 -12.81 -6.19 -21.85
N TYR A 190 -12.82 -6.34 -20.54
CA TYR A 190 -14.02 -6.66 -19.76
C TYR A 190 -14.09 -5.84 -18.47
N LEU A 191 -15.29 -5.66 -17.93
CA LEU A 191 -15.49 -5.16 -16.58
C LEU A 191 -15.90 -6.32 -15.69
N VAL A 192 -15.25 -6.46 -14.54
CA VAL A 192 -15.59 -7.46 -13.52
C VAL A 192 -16.16 -6.73 -12.31
N GLU A 193 -17.42 -6.98 -12.00
CA GLU A 193 -18.05 -6.52 -10.76
C GLU A 193 -18.05 -7.67 -9.75
N ALA A 194 -17.58 -7.43 -8.54
CA ALA A 194 -17.74 -8.34 -7.42
C ALA A 194 -18.57 -7.68 -6.32
N ALA A 195 -19.43 -8.46 -5.67
CA ALA A 195 -20.32 -8.01 -4.61
C ALA A 195 -20.31 -8.99 -3.44
N THR A 196 -20.31 -8.48 -2.21
CA THR A 196 -20.37 -9.28 -0.97
C THR A 196 -21.78 -9.33 -0.39
N VAL A 197 -22.02 -10.26 0.54
CA VAL A 197 -23.31 -10.41 1.24
C VAL A 197 -23.66 -9.21 2.11
N ASN A 198 -22.65 -8.52 2.66
CA ASN A 198 -22.81 -7.31 3.47
C ASN A 198 -22.93 -6.02 2.62
N GLY A 199 -22.96 -6.12 1.30
CA GLY A 199 -23.34 -5.02 0.40
C GLY A 199 -22.20 -4.24 -0.24
N TYR A 200 -20.92 -4.53 0.07
CA TYR A 200 -19.79 -3.95 -0.64
C TYR A 200 -19.75 -4.40 -2.10
N ARG A 201 -19.30 -3.51 -2.98
CA ARG A 201 -19.15 -3.76 -4.41
C ARG A 201 -17.91 -3.08 -4.95
N VAL A 202 -17.20 -3.78 -5.84
CA VAL A 202 -16.06 -3.24 -6.59
C VAL A 202 -16.23 -3.62 -8.05
N THR A 203 -15.90 -2.69 -8.95
CA THR A 203 -15.80 -2.96 -10.39
C THR A 203 -14.37 -2.73 -10.84
N LYS A 204 -13.78 -3.69 -11.55
CA LYS A 204 -12.42 -3.59 -12.08
C LYS A 204 -12.41 -3.85 -13.58
N ARG A 205 -11.65 -3.03 -14.32
CA ARG A 205 -11.36 -3.29 -15.73
C ARG A 205 -10.27 -4.35 -15.85
N ILE A 206 -10.51 -5.36 -16.69
CA ILE A 206 -9.53 -6.38 -17.03
C ILE A 206 -9.30 -6.46 -18.55
N ILE A 207 -8.18 -7.05 -18.95
CA ILE A 207 -7.81 -7.33 -20.34
C ILE A 207 -7.54 -8.84 -20.43
N LYS A 208 -8.38 -9.56 -21.17
CA LYS A 208 -8.12 -10.96 -21.53
C LYS A 208 -7.20 -11.00 -22.75
N GLN A 209 -6.12 -11.77 -22.65
CA GLN A 209 -5.18 -12.07 -23.74
C GLN A 209 -5.39 -13.48 -24.27
#